data_AF-A0A8E8EZF5-F1
#
_entry.id   AF-A0A8E8EZF5-F1
#
_cell.length_a   1.000
_cell.length_b   1.000
_cell.length_c   1.000
_cell.angle_alpha   90.00
_cell.angle_beta   90.00
_cell.angle_gamma   90.00
#
_symmetry.space_group_name_H-M   'P 1'
#
loop_
_entity.id
_entity.type
_entity.pdbx_description
1 polymer ?
#
loop_
_entity_poly.entity_id
_entity_poly.type
_entity_poly.pdbx_seq_one_letter_code
_entity_poly.pdbx_strand_id
1 'polypeptide(L)'
;MTKHVATYPTDEQLERWKCEAAEMDMSFSEWIQAMVEAGMKKFSPSVERDEDINDLRKQRNNLRKELEARRSRVQELETALYQGEREAIAEYIENNPGAEYGEIIQHMMNSTPERVSRQLDVLDGERVRRDEEMFYPIESEK
;
A
#
# COMPACT_ATOMS: atom_id res chain seq x y z
N MET A 1 26.19 35.37 -32.81
CA MET A 1 26.85 34.62 -31.72
C MET A 1 26.38 33.19 -31.79
N THR A 2 27.29 32.23 -31.98
CA THR A 2 27.00 30.79 -31.86
C THR A 2 26.69 30.47 -30.40
N LYS A 3 25.53 29.85 -30.14
CA LYS A 3 25.15 29.38 -28.81
C LYS A 3 25.43 27.88 -28.77
N HIS A 4 26.28 27.45 -27.85
CA HIS A 4 26.64 26.04 -27.70
C HIS A 4 25.70 25.34 -26.72
N VAL A 5 25.17 24.20 -27.14
CA VAL A 5 24.38 23.29 -26.31
C VAL A 5 24.93 21.88 -26.56
N ALA A 6 25.27 21.17 -25.50
CA ALA A 6 25.76 19.79 -25.58
C ALA A 6 24.71 18.82 -25.03
N THR A 7 24.55 17.69 -25.69
CA THR A 7 23.76 16.54 -25.25
C THR A 7 24.62 15.28 -25.34
N TYR A 8 24.22 14.23 -24.62
CA TYR A 8 24.97 12.99 -24.52
C TYR A 8 24.09 11.81 -24.97
N PRO A 9 23.95 11.58 -26.29
CA PRO A 9 23.27 10.39 -26.79
C PRO A 9 24.09 9.13 -26.51
N THR A 10 23.45 7.97 -26.56
CA THR A 10 24.18 6.69 -26.57
C THR A 10 24.92 6.50 -27.89
N ASP A 11 25.94 5.64 -27.90
CA ASP A 11 26.70 5.33 -29.12
C ASP A 11 25.79 4.79 -30.24
N GLU A 12 24.83 3.93 -29.91
CA GLU A 12 23.85 3.40 -30.86
C GLU A 12 22.97 4.49 -31.49
N GLN A 13 22.54 5.47 -30.69
CA GLN A 13 21.75 6.60 -31.18
C GLN A 13 22.59 7.47 -32.11
N LEU A 14 23.83 7.73 -31.72
CA LEU A 14 24.75 8.56 -32.50
C LEU A 14 25.05 7.93 -33.87
N GLU A 15 25.34 6.64 -33.92
CA GLU A 15 25.61 5.94 -35.18
C GLU A 15 24.37 5.87 -36.08
N ARG A 16 23.19 5.58 -35.52
CA ARG A 16 21.94 5.61 -36.29
C ARG A 16 21.71 6.97 -36.93
N TRP A 17 21.85 8.05 -36.16
CA TRP A 17 21.65 9.40 -36.69
C TRP A 17 22.68 9.76 -37.76
N LYS A 18 23.94 9.31 -37.63
CA LYS A 18 24.94 9.51 -38.69
C LYS A 18 24.54 8.82 -40.00
N CYS A 19 24.04 7.58 -39.92
CA CYS A 19 23.54 6.87 -41.09
C CYS A 19 22.37 7.60 -41.74
N GLU A 20 21.39 8.03 -40.94
CA GLU A 20 20.22 8.78 -41.43
C GLU A 20 20.60 10.14 -42.06
N ALA A 21 21.59 10.86 -41.49
CA ALA A 21 22.12 12.09 -42.10
C ALA A 21 22.72 11.81 -43.49
N ALA A 22 23.50 10.73 -43.60
CA ALA A 22 24.13 10.33 -44.87
C ALA A 22 23.09 9.89 -45.91
N GLU A 23 22.04 9.17 -45.50
CA GLU A 23 20.93 8.79 -46.38
C GLU A 23 20.18 10.00 -46.94
N MET A 24 20.09 11.08 -46.16
CA MET A 24 19.41 12.32 -46.55
C MET A 24 20.35 13.38 -47.17
N ASP A 25 21.61 13.02 -47.45
CA ASP A 25 22.64 13.90 -48.04
C ASP A 25 22.78 15.25 -47.30
N MET A 26 22.78 15.20 -45.96
CA MET A 26 22.86 16.37 -45.09
C MET A 26 23.99 16.26 -44.07
N SER A 27 24.50 17.40 -43.59
CA SER A 27 25.48 17.37 -42.52
C SER A 27 24.84 16.87 -41.22
N PHE A 28 25.66 16.24 -40.36
CA PHE A 28 25.19 15.73 -39.09
C PHE A 28 24.56 16.84 -38.22
N SER A 29 25.12 18.05 -38.23
CA SER A 29 24.57 19.21 -37.53
C SER A 29 23.21 19.65 -38.09
N GLU A 30 23.04 19.64 -39.40
CA GLU A 30 21.76 19.99 -40.04
C GLU A 30 20.70 18.93 -39.76
N TRP A 31 21.07 17.65 -39.74
CA TRP A 31 20.16 16.59 -39.33
C TRP A 31 19.73 16.79 -37.87
N ILE A 32 20.66 16.95 -36.92
CA ILE A 32 20.29 17.17 -35.51
C ILE A 32 19.38 18.39 -35.36
N GLN A 33 19.64 19.48 -36.08
CA GLN A 33 18.77 20.65 -36.07
C GLN A 33 17.36 20.33 -36.60
N ALA A 34 17.25 19.69 -37.76
CA ALA A 34 15.97 19.33 -38.36
C ALA A 34 15.20 18.32 -37.50
N MET A 35 15.89 17.37 -36.86
CA MET A 35 15.30 16.41 -35.92
C MET A 35 14.68 17.11 -34.71
N VAL A 36 15.41 18.06 -34.12
CA VAL A 36 14.95 18.84 -32.97
C VAL A 36 13.77 19.73 -33.36
N GLU A 37 13.85 20.42 -34.50
CA GLU A 37 12.75 21.24 -35.00
C GLU A 37 11.49 20.42 -35.32
N ALA A 38 11.66 19.22 -35.90
CA ALA A 38 10.55 18.29 -36.16
C ALA A 38 9.95 17.72 -34.86
N GLY A 39 10.79 17.39 -33.88
CA GLY A 39 10.37 17.00 -32.53
C GLY A 39 9.56 18.11 -31.88
N MET A 40 10.04 19.36 -31.93
CA MET A 40 9.34 20.52 -31.38
C MET A 40 7.98 20.78 -32.06
N LYS A 41 7.82 20.52 -33.36
CA LYS A 41 6.52 20.62 -34.05
C LYS A 41 5.47 19.64 -33.52
N LYS A 42 5.88 18.50 -32.98
CA LYS A 42 5.00 17.49 -32.35
C LYS A 42 4.99 17.57 -30.82
N PHE A 43 5.85 18.40 -30.23
CA PHE A 43 6.02 18.53 -28.80
C PHE A 43 5.13 19.66 -28.27
N SER A 44 3.89 19.29 -27.93
CA SER A 44 3.04 20.10 -27.05
C SER A 44 3.26 19.60 -25.62
N PRO A 45 4.01 20.32 -24.75
CA PRO A 45 4.17 19.93 -23.36
C PRO A 45 2.91 20.30 -22.55
N SER A 46 1.75 19.79 -22.96
CA SER A 46 0.61 19.64 -22.09
C SER A 46 0.53 18.17 -21.74
N VAL A 47 1.24 17.77 -20.68
CA VAL A 47 0.88 16.54 -19.98
C VAL A 47 -0.50 16.84 -19.39
N GLU A 48 -1.56 16.43 -20.08
CA GLU A 48 -2.89 16.41 -19.49
C GLU A 48 -2.80 15.52 -18.26
N ARG A 49 -2.99 16.13 -17.09
CA ARG A 49 -3.09 15.37 -15.86
C ARG A 49 -4.45 14.68 -15.93
N ASP A 50 -4.44 13.36 -15.89
CA ASP A 50 -5.67 12.55 -15.88
C ASP A 50 -6.60 12.93 -14.72
N GLU A 51 -6.05 13.50 -13.64
CA GLU A 51 -6.80 13.94 -12.47
C GLU A 51 -6.40 15.36 -12.02
N ASP A 52 -7.39 16.17 -11.63
CA ASP A 52 -7.15 17.48 -11.03
C ASP A 52 -6.48 17.33 -9.65
N ILE A 53 -5.60 18.28 -9.30
CA ILE A 53 -4.93 18.33 -7.98
C ILE A 53 -5.97 18.29 -6.85
N ASN A 54 -7.14 18.87 -7.06
CA ASN A 54 -8.22 18.86 -6.08
C ASN A 54 -8.79 17.46 -5.84
N ASP A 55 -8.87 16.63 -6.87
CA ASP A 55 -9.40 15.28 -6.76
C ASP A 55 -8.41 14.37 -6.03
N LEU A 56 -7.11 14.48 -6.33
CA LEU A 56 -6.05 13.82 -5.55
C LEU A 56 -6.07 14.23 -4.07
N ARG A 57 -6.34 15.50 -3.77
CA ARG A 57 -6.48 15.99 -2.38
C ARG A 57 -7.71 15.39 -1.69
N LYS A 58 -8.84 15.27 -2.39
CA LYS A 58 -10.05 14.63 -1.85
C LYS A 58 -9.80 13.14 -1.58
N GLN A 59 -9.23 12.42 -2.56
CA GLN A 59 -8.89 11.01 -2.41
C GLN A 59 -7.96 10.79 -1.21
N ARG A 60 -6.88 11.57 -1.11
CA ARG A 60 -5.94 11.51 0.03
C ARG A 60 -6.64 11.78 1.35
N ASN A 61 -7.53 12.77 1.42
CA ASN A 61 -8.27 13.08 2.64
C ASN A 61 -9.23 11.95 3.03
N ASN A 62 -9.90 11.33 2.06
CA ASN A 62 -10.79 10.20 2.30
C ASN A 62 -10.02 8.99 2.81
N LEU A 63 -8.92 8.62 2.16
CA LEU A 63 -8.04 7.52 2.60
C LEU A 63 -7.50 7.76 4.01
N ARG A 64 -7.12 9.00 4.34
CA ARG A 64 -6.66 9.35 5.68
C ARG A 64 -7.75 9.17 6.73
N LYS A 65 -9.00 9.56 6.44
CA LYS A 65 -10.13 9.37 7.36
C LYS A 65 -10.42 7.89 7.58
N GLU A 66 -10.40 7.09 6.52
CA GLU A 66 -10.66 5.66 6.61
C GLU A 66 -9.55 4.94 7.40
N LEU A 67 -8.28 5.31 7.16
CA LEU A 67 -7.15 4.78 7.93
C LEU A 67 -7.29 5.09 9.42
N GLU A 68 -7.65 6.33 9.75
CA GLU A 68 -7.85 6.75 11.14
C GLU A 68 -8.98 5.95 11.80
N ALA A 69 -10.13 5.82 11.14
CA ALA A 69 -11.27 5.05 11.64
C ALA A 69 -10.91 3.58 11.89
N ARG A 70 -10.17 2.96 10.96
CA ARG A 70 -9.70 1.57 11.13
C ARG A 70 -8.71 1.43 12.29
N ARG A 71 -7.81 2.39 12.49
CA ARG A 71 -6.85 2.39 13.62
C ARG A 71 -7.58 2.55 14.96
N SER A 72 -8.51 3.49 15.07
CA SER A 72 -9.33 3.64 16.28
C SER A 72 -10.10 2.36 16.59
N ARG A 73 -10.68 1.70 15.56
CA ARG A 73 -11.37 0.43 15.76
C ARG A 73 -10.46 -0.69 16.25
N VAL A 74 -9.24 -0.79 15.71
CA VAL A 74 -8.25 -1.76 16.21
C VAL A 74 -7.92 -1.47 17.67
N GLN A 75 -7.68 -0.22 18.03
CA GLN A 75 -7.36 0.16 19.40
C GLN A 75 -8.50 -0.13 20.39
N GLU A 76 -9.76 0.10 19.99
CA GLU A 76 -10.93 -0.28 20.78
C GLU A 76 -11.01 -1.79 21.00
N LEU A 77 -10.78 -2.58 19.95
CA LEU A 77 -10.80 -4.04 20.01
C LEU A 77 -9.65 -4.59 20.88
N GLU A 78 -8.45 -4.02 20.76
CA GLU A 78 -7.31 -4.34 21.62
C GLU A 78 -7.62 -4.01 23.08
N THR A 79 -8.21 -2.84 23.34
CA THR A 79 -8.60 -2.43 24.70
C THR A 79 -9.63 -3.39 25.29
N ALA A 80 -10.64 -3.79 24.51
CA ALA A 80 -11.66 -4.75 24.94
C ALA A 80 -11.05 -6.14 25.21
N LEU A 81 -10.12 -6.61 24.37
CA LEU A 81 -9.38 -7.86 24.59
C LEU A 81 -8.58 -7.82 25.90
N TYR A 82 -7.76 -6.78 26.08
CA TYR A 82 -6.94 -6.63 27.28
C TYR A 82 -7.77 -6.47 28.55
N GLN A 83 -8.91 -5.79 28.49
CA GLN A 83 -9.82 -5.69 29.63
C GLN A 83 -10.44 -7.06 29.97
N GLY A 84 -10.91 -7.81 28.98
CA GLY A 84 -11.48 -9.14 29.21
C GLY A 84 -10.45 -10.15 29.75
N GLU A 85 -9.20 -10.10 29.29
CA GLU A 85 -8.12 -10.94 29.84
C GLU A 85 -7.80 -10.58 31.29
N ARG A 86 -7.68 -9.29 31.60
CA ARG A 86 -7.41 -8.83 32.97
C ARG A 86 -8.56 -9.15 33.92
N GLU A 87 -9.79 -8.99 33.48
CA GLU A 87 -10.98 -9.29 34.27
C GLU A 87 -11.07 -10.79 34.57
N ALA A 88 -10.72 -11.64 33.60
CA ALA A 88 -10.63 -13.09 33.81
C ALA A 88 -9.55 -13.50 34.80
N ILE A 89 -8.38 -12.87 34.74
CA ILE A 89 -7.29 -13.11 35.71
C ILE A 89 -7.75 -12.68 37.10
N ALA A 90 -8.38 -11.51 37.22
CA ALA A 90 -8.88 -10.99 38.49
C ALA A 90 -9.95 -11.92 39.09
N GLU A 91 -10.94 -12.33 38.30
CA GLU A 91 -12.00 -13.26 38.72
C GLU A 91 -11.42 -14.62 39.16
N TYR A 92 -10.41 -15.13 38.45
CA TYR A 92 -9.76 -16.39 38.83
C TYR A 92 -9.00 -16.27 40.16
N ILE A 93 -8.27 -15.17 40.38
CA ILE A 93 -7.54 -14.90 41.63
C ILE A 93 -8.50 -14.65 42.80
N GLU A 94 -9.62 -13.95 42.57
CA GLU A 94 -10.65 -13.75 43.60
C GLU A 94 -11.28 -15.07 44.05
N ASN A 95 -11.53 -15.98 43.10
CA ASN A 95 -12.08 -17.30 43.39
C ASN A 95 -11.04 -18.29 43.95
N ASN A 96 -9.75 -18.04 43.71
CA ASN A 96 -8.63 -18.91 44.14
C ASN A 96 -7.50 -18.06 44.76
N PRO A 97 -7.73 -17.48 45.96
CA PRO A 97 -6.73 -16.65 46.61
C PRO A 97 -5.47 -17.45 46.94
N GLY A 98 -4.32 -16.96 46.47
CA GLY A 98 -3.03 -17.65 46.62
C GLY A 98 -2.64 -18.56 45.45
N ALA A 99 -3.40 -18.54 44.34
CA ALA A 99 -3.05 -19.28 43.13
C ALA A 99 -1.63 -18.97 42.64
N GLU A 100 -0.90 -20.00 42.23
CA GLU A 100 0.44 -19.85 41.69
C GLU A 100 0.40 -19.34 40.25
N TYR A 101 1.47 -18.68 39.81
CA TYR A 101 1.58 -18.13 38.45
C TYR A 101 1.30 -19.17 37.35
N GLY A 102 1.74 -20.41 37.55
CA GLY A 102 1.49 -21.51 36.61
C GLY A 102 0.01 -21.90 36.50
N GLU A 103 -0.75 -21.81 37.58
CA GLU A 103 -2.19 -22.13 37.61
C GLU A 103 -3.00 -21.05 36.87
N ILE A 104 -2.61 -19.78 37.02
CA ILE A 104 -3.21 -18.65 36.28
C ILE A 104 -3.00 -18.82 34.77
N ILE A 105 -1.78 -19.17 34.34
CA ILE A 105 -1.49 -19.41 32.91
C ILE A 105 -2.30 -20.61 32.40
N GLN A 106 -2.37 -21.70 33.16
CA GLN A 106 -3.14 -22.88 32.76
C GLN A 106 -4.63 -22.57 32.63
N HIS A 107 -5.19 -21.79 33.56
CA HIS A 107 -6.58 -21.33 33.49
C HIS A 107 -6.84 -20.44 32.26
N MET A 108 -5.93 -19.50 31.98
CA MET A 108 -6.01 -18.70 30.77
C MET A 108 -5.98 -19.57 29.52
N MET A 109 -5.02 -20.49 29.39
CA MET A 109 -4.92 -21.39 28.23
C MET A 109 -6.17 -22.26 28.07
N ASN A 110 -6.76 -22.76 29.16
CA ASN A 110 -7.96 -23.59 29.12
C ASN A 110 -9.23 -22.79 28.75
N SER A 111 -9.28 -21.50 29.11
CA SER A 111 -10.39 -20.60 28.74
C SER A 111 -10.24 -19.95 27.35
N THR A 112 -9.04 -20.04 26.77
CA THR A 112 -8.72 -19.45 25.45
C THR A 112 -9.55 -20.08 24.32
N PRO A 113 -9.75 -21.42 24.23
CA PRO A 113 -10.55 -22.04 23.15
C PRO A 113 -12.00 -21.55 23.08
N GLU A 114 -12.73 -21.49 24.21
CA GLU A 114 -14.12 -20.99 24.21
C GLU A 114 -14.21 -19.51 23.80
N ARG A 115 -13.20 -18.72 24.16
CA ARG A 115 -13.11 -17.30 23.82
C ARG A 115 -12.70 -17.08 22.36
N VAL A 116 -11.81 -17.90 21.84
CA VAL A 116 -11.43 -17.93 20.42
C VAL A 116 -12.62 -18.32 19.57
N SER A 117 -13.43 -19.31 19.97
CA SER A 117 -14.68 -19.64 19.27
C SER A 117 -15.64 -18.45 19.20
N ARG A 118 -15.86 -17.76 20.33
CA ARG A 118 -16.71 -16.56 20.37
C ARG A 118 -16.17 -15.42 19.50
N GLN A 119 -14.85 -15.26 19.41
CA GLN A 119 -14.24 -14.27 18.52
C GLN A 119 -14.31 -14.68 17.04
N LEU A 120 -14.14 -15.96 16.74
CA LEU A 120 -14.24 -16.47 15.37
C LEU A 120 -15.68 -16.32 14.84
N ASP A 121 -16.70 -16.50 15.69
CA ASP A 121 -18.09 -16.22 15.33
C ASP A 121 -18.34 -14.74 15.00
N VAL A 122 -17.61 -13.81 15.64
CA VAL A 122 -17.69 -12.37 15.34
C VAL A 122 -16.93 -12.03 14.05
N LEU A 123 -15.83 -12.73 13.76
CA LEU A 123 -15.01 -12.51 12.56
C LEU A 123 -15.57 -13.22 11.32
N ASP A 124 -16.47 -14.18 11.50
CA ASP A 124 -17.12 -14.92 10.42
C ASP A 124 -18.01 -13.98 9.59
N GLY A 125 -17.70 -13.88 8.30
CA GLY A 125 -18.37 -12.98 7.37
C GLY A 125 -17.81 -11.55 7.29
N GLU A 126 -16.96 -11.11 8.23
CA GLU A 126 -16.27 -9.80 8.16
C GLU A 126 -14.85 -9.91 7.60
N ARG A 127 -14.04 -10.85 8.10
CA ARG A 127 -12.63 -11.01 7.71
C ARG A 127 -12.23 -12.47 7.48
N VAL A 128 -12.98 -13.38 8.08
CA VAL A 128 -12.74 -14.80 8.02
C VAL A 128 -14.02 -15.45 7.50
N ARG A 129 -13.89 -16.45 6.64
CA ARG A 129 -14.98 -17.32 6.20
C ARG A 129 -14.77 -18.67 6.86
N ARG A 130 -15.79 -19.14 7.56
CA ARG A 130 -15.84 -20.50 8.07
C ARG A 130 -16.37 -21.45 7.00
N ASP A 131 -15.64 -22.52 6.75
CA ASP A 131 -16.10 -23.68 5.99
C ASP A 131 -15.90 -24.93 6.85
N GLU A 132 -17.01 -25.46 7.37
CA GLU A 132 -17.03 -26.53 8.39
C GLU A 132 -16.16 -26.19 9.63
N GLU A 133 -14.98 -26.81 9.76
CA GLU A 133 -14.01 -26.59 10.84
C GLU A 133 -12.82 -25.72 10.43
N MET A 134 -12.76 -25.31 9.16
CA MET A 134 -11.62 -24.61 8.58
C MET A 134 -11.94 -23.13 8.39
N PHE A 135 -11.02 -22.26 8.81
CA PHE A 135 -11.19 -20.81 8.75
C PHE A 135 -10.26 -20.21 7.69
N TYR A 136 -10.83 -19.49 6.73
CA TYR A 136 -10.10 -18.90 5.61
C TYR A 136 -10.21 -17.38 5.65
N PRO A 137 -9.14 -16.61 5.33
CA PRO A 137 -9.29 -15.17 5.15
C PRO A 137 -10.22 -14.89 3.98
N ILE A 138 -11.12 -13.91 4.15
CA ILE A 138 -11.89 -13.38 3.02
C ILE A 138 -10.90 -12.55 2.19
N GLU A 139 -10.54 -13.03 1.00
CA GLU A 139 -9.73 -12.26 0.06
C GLU A 139 -10.43 -10.93 -0.22
N SER A 140 -9.90 -9.86 0.36
CA SER A 140 -10.21 -8.51 -0.07
C SER A 140 -9.71 -8.37 -1.51
N GLU A 141 -10.62 -8.35 -2.49
CA GLU A 141 -10.29 -7.99 -3.87
C GLU A 141 -9.43 -6.72 -3.86
N LYS A 142 -8.26 -6.82 -4.50
CA LYS A 142 -7.31 -5.72 -4.70
C LYS A 142 -7.91 -4.61 -5.54
#